data_AF-A0A8X8YQ46-F1
#
_entry.id   AF-A0A8X8YQ46-F1
#
_cell.length_a   1.000
_cell.length_b   1.000
_cell.length_c   1.000
_cell.angle_alpha   90.00
_cell.angle_beta   90.00
_cell.angle_gamma   90.00
#
_symmetry.space_group_name_H-M   'P 1'
#
loop_
_entity.id
_entity.type
_entity.pdbx_description
1 polymer ?
#
loop_
_entity_poly.entity_id
_entity_poly.type
_entity_poly.pdbx_seq_one_letter_code
_entity_poly.pdbx_strand_id
1 'polypeptide(L)'
;MKSEEDKAKTPSPSKHVLEPKRLHNITILSKALNVTTEQVCAALIQGMLCSPKVLHFSLLYDHYLSATGEGLSLQDLEALLKMVPTKEEEAKLANYKGDTLELGHAQKPVKAMIQIPSAFARIESMHYRETFEDELLHLKKSFSILEEACKELRSSRLFLRAFIGDGERKLREVQGDEERVLVRVREITEYFHGDVIVSKDESNPLRIFVIVRDFLSMLDNVCKELRASPRSPNPLVPFG
;
A
#
# COMPACT_ATOMS: atom_id res chain seq x y z
N MET A 1 -24.29 -68.59 -22.24
CA MET A 1 -25.37 -67.90 -21.49
C MET A 1 -25.15 -68.24 -20.03
N LYS A 2 -25.04 -67.36 -19.04
CA LYS A 2 -25.13 -65.90 -18.88
C LYS A 2 -24.65 -65.68 -17.40
N SER A 3 -23.67 -64.79 -17.14
CA SER A 3 -23.76 -63.58 -16.29
C SER A 3 -24.39 -63.81 -14.89
N GLU A 4 -23.94 -63.29 -13.74
CA GLU A 4 -23.33 -62.00 -13.39
C GLU A 4 -23.13 -61.96 -11.84
N GLU A 5 -22.13 -61.18 -11.36
CA GLU A 5 -22.17 -60.22 -10.23
C GLU A 5 -22.89 -60.54 -8.88
N ASP A 6 -22.47 -60.11 -7.67
CA ASP A 6 -21.48 -59.13 -7.23
C ASP A 6 -21.35 -59.09 -5.69
N LYS A 7 -20.23 -58.48 -5.23
CA LYS A 7 -20.03 -57.62 -4.03
C LYS A 7 -20.21 -58.18 -2.60
N ALA A 8 -19.39 -57.78 -1.61
CA ALA A 8 -18.64 -56.53 -1.50
C ALA A 8 -17.22 -56.71 -0.94
N LYS A 9 -16.22 -56.32 -1.74
CA LYS A 9 -14.95 -55.79 -1.24
C LYS A 9 -15.22 -54.38 -0.73
N THR A 10 -15.12 -54.16 0.56
CA THR A 10 -14.97 -52.82 1.13
C THR A 10 -13.67 -52.18 0.61
N PRO A 11 -13.69 -50.98 -0.01
CA PRO A 11 -12.47 -50.28 -0.34
C PRO A 11 -11.87 -49.71 0.96
N SER A 12 -10.61 -50.06 1.21
CA SER A 12 -9.81 -49.63 2.35
C SER A 12 -9.73 -48.10 2.45
N PRO A 13 -9.66 -47.52 3.68
CA PRO A 13 -9.51 -46.09 3.84
C PRO A 13 -8.17 -45.66 3.25
N SER A 14 -8.22 -44.64 2.41
CA SER A 14 -7.12 -44.20 1.56
C SER A 14 -5.84 -43.87 2.34
N LYS A 15 -4.71 -44.49 1.93
CA LYS A 15 -3.33 -44.15 2.35
C LYS A 15 -2.88 -42.79 1.78
N HIS A 16 -3.68 -41.75 1.91
CA HIS A 16 -3.36 -40.43 1.39
C HIS A 16 -2.56 -39.65 2.43
N VAL A 17 -1.42 -39.11 2.01
CA VAL A 17 -0.54 -38.29 2.86
C VAL A 17 -1.13 -36.89 3.09
N LEU A 18 -1.86 -36.39 2.10
CA LEU A 18 -2.53 -35.10 2.14
C LEU A 18 -3.95 -35.21 2.70
N GLU A 19 -4.37 -34.19 3.44
CA GLU A 19 -5.73 -34.06 3.94
C GLU A 19 -6.77 -34.06 2.80
N PRO A 20 -7.97 -34.64 2.99
CA PRO A 20 -8.93 -34.85 1.91
C PRO A 20 -9.29 -33.60 1.10
N LYS A 21 -9.50 -32.46 1.78
CA LYS A 21 -9.79 -31.17 1.12
C LYS A 21 -8.60 -30.68 0.29
N ARG A 22 -7.37 -30.82 0.82
CA ARG A 22 -6.15 -30.40 0.12
C ARG A 22 -5.90 -31.28 -1.09
N LEU A 23 -6.05 -32.59 -0.93
CA LEU A 23 -5.93 -33.56 -2.01
C LEU A 23 -6.91 -33.27 -3.16
N HIS A 24 -8.15 -32.93 -2.83
CA HIS A 24 -9.16 -32.55 -3.82
C HIS A 24 -8.74 -31.31 -4.62
N ASN A 25 -8.31 -30.24 -3.93
CA ASN A 25 -7.86 -29.00 -4.58
C ASN A 25 -6.66 -29.24 -5.51
N ILE A 26 -5.66 -29.99 -5.04
CA ILE A 26 -4.48 -30.34 -5.84
C ILE A 26 -4.88 -31.23 -7.02
N THR A 27 -5.84 -32.14 -6.84
CA THR A 27 -6.36 -32.97 -7.95
C THR A 27 -7.01 -32.12 -9.05
N ILE A 28 -7.77 -31.10 -8.68
CA ILE A 28 -8.37 -30.16 -9.65
C ILE A 28 -7.25 -29.42 -10.39
N LEU A 29 -6.29 -28.86 -9.66
CA LEU A 29 -5.18 -28.11 -10.25
C LEU A 29 -4.34 -29.00 -11.17
N SER A 30 -4.00 -30.22 -10.76
CA SER A 30 -3.27 -31.20 -11.58
C SER A 30 -4.00 -31.57 -12.87
N LYS A 31 -5.34 -31.55 -12.88
CA LYS A 31 -6.13 -31.80 -14.10
C LYS A 31 -6.24 -30.56 -15.00
N ALA A 32 -6.12 -29.37 -14.42
CA ALA A 32 -6.17 -28.10 -15.13
C ALA A 32 -4.82 -27.72 -15.76
N LEU A 33 -3.71 -28.27 -15.24
CA LEU A 33 -2.40 -28.15 -15.87
C LEU A 33 -2.43 -28.79 -17.25
N ASN A 34 -1.97 -28.05 -18.26
CA ASN A 34 -1.92 -28.53 -19.63
C ASN A 34 -0.57 -29.22 -19.95
N VAL A 35 0.20 -29.50 -18.89
CA VAL A 35 1.58 -30.03 -18.91
C VAL A 35 1.68 -31.25 -18.01
N THR A 36 2.57 -32.17 -18.39
CA THR A 36 2.87 -33.39 -17.61
C THR A 36 3.81 -33.09 -16.43
N THR A 37 3.88 -34.03 -15.47
CA THR A 37 4.80 -33.89 -14.33
C THR A 37 6.25 -33.86 -14.79
N GLU A 38 6.58 -34.65 -15.81
CA GLU A 38 7.90 -34.73 -16.41
C GLU A 38 8.29 -33.39 -17.04
N GLN A 39 7.37 -32.74 -17.76
CA GLN A 39 7.57 -31.41 -18.33
C GLN A 39 7.76 -30.33 -17.26
N VAL A 40 6.96 -30.35 -16.18
CA VAL A 40 7.14 -29.43 -15.04
C VAL A 40 8.53 -29.62 -14.42
N CYS A 41 8.93 -30.86 -14.13
CA CYS A 41 10.23 -31.17 -13.58
C CYS A 41 11.38 -30.75 -14.51
N ALA A 42 11.27 -31.01 -15.81
CA ALA A 42 12.25 -30.61 -16.81
C ALA A 42 12.40 -29.09 -16.85
N ALA A 43 11.28 -28.33 -16.88
CA ALA A 43 11.29 -26.87 -16.86
C ALA A 43 11.94 -26.32 -15.58
N LEU A 44 11.68 -26.92 -14.42
CA LEU A 44 12.28 -26.51 -13.14
C LEU A 44 13.79 -26.81 -13.06
N ILE A 45 14.24 -27.90 -13.69
CA ILE A 45 15.65 -28.27 -13.80
C ILE A 45 16.36 -27.35 -14.79
N GLN A 46 15.76 -27.08 -15.96
CA GLN A 46 16.31 -26.15 -16.94
C GLN A 46 16.37 -24.71 -16.40
N GLY A 47 15.36 -24.28 -15.64
CA GLY A 47 15.37 -23.01 -14.92
C GLY A 47 16.55 -22.87 -13.92
N MET A 48 17.16 -23.99 -13.50
CA MET A 48 18.38 -23.99 -12.67
C MET A 48 19.60 -23.41 -13.40
N LEU A 49 19.65 -23.53 -14.73
CA LEU A 49 20.76 -23.03 -15.56
C LEU A 49 20.68 -21.51 -15.79
N CYS A 50 19.54 -20.88 -15.49
CA CYS A 50 19.30 -19.44 -15.63
C CYS A 50 19.62 -18.65 -14.35
N SER A 51 20.72 -18.97 -13.67
CA SER A 51 21.17 -18.14 -12.55
C SER A 51 21.52 -16.71 -13.04
N PRO A 52 21.15 -15.64 -12.32
CA PRO A 52 21.32 -14.25 -12.78
C PRO A 52 22.77 -13.78 -13.00
N LYS A 53 23.77 -14.62 -12.74
CA LYS A 53 25.19 -14.25 -12.81
C LYS A 53 25.75 -14.11 -14.23
N VAL A 54 24.94 -14.30 -15.28
CA VAL A 54 25.38 -14.19 -16.69
C VAL A 54 24.52 -13.20 -17.50
N LEU A 55 23.71 -12.35 -16.84
CA LEU A 55 22.91 -11.34 -17.54
C LEU A 55 23.71 -10.07 -17.82
N HIS A 56 24.72 -10.22 -18.68
CA HIS A 56 25.36 -9.11 -19.36
C HIS A 56 25.61 -9.48 -20.82
N PHE A 57 24.56 -9.74 -21.60
CA PHE A 57 24.52 -9.41 -23.03
C PHE A 57 23.11 -9.57 -23.62
N SER A 58 22.51 -8.43 -23.97
CA SER A 58 21.10 -8.21 -24.37
C SER A 58 20.66 -8.79 -25.72
N LEU A 59 21.34 -9.80 -26.29
CA LEU A 59 20.93 -10.39 -27.59
C LEU A 59 21.11 -11.92 -27.69
N LEU A 60 21.94 -12.54 -26.84
CA LEU A 60 22.06 -13.99 -26.78
C LEU A 60 20.90 -14.65 -26.00
N TYR A 61 20.19 -13.87 -25.16
CA TYR A 61 19.20 -14.39 -24.23
C TYR A 61 17.90 -14.81 -24.93
N ASP A 62 17.38 -14.01 -25.86
CA ASP A 62 16.16 -14.37 -26.62
C ASP A 62 16.38 -15.56 -27.57
N HIS A 63 17.59 -15.70 -28.13
CA HIS A 63 17.94 -16.82 -29.00
C HIS A 63 18.25 -18.12 -28.23
N TYR A 64 18.80 -18.05 -27.02
CA TYR A 64 19.00 -19.23 -26.17
C TYR A 64 17.67 -19.70 -25.53
N LEU A 65 16.77 -18.76 -25.20
CA LEU A 65 15.51 -19.07 -24.53
C LEU A 65 14.40 -19.54 -25.50
N SER A 66 14.40 -19.09 -26.76
CA SER A 66 13.45 -19.60 -27.78
C SER A 66 13.88 -20.92 -28.45
N ALA A 67 15.14 -21.34 -28.28
CA ALA A 67 15.66 -22.58 -28.87
C ALA A 67 15.21 -23.86 -28.15
N THR A 68 14.56 -23.76 -26.98
CA THR A 68 13.92 -24.89 -26.28
C THR A 68 12.46 -24.51 -26.00
N GLY A 69 11.55 -24.79 -26.92
CA GLY A 69 10.12 -24.52 -26.81
C GLY A 69 9.39 -25.33 -25.72
N GLU A 70 9.95 -25.42 -24.51
CA GLU A 70 9.39 -26.12 -23.35
C GLU A 70 9.47 -25.23 -22.10
N GLY A 71 8.66 -24.16 -22.07
CA GLY A 71 8.40 -23.34 -20.88
C GLY A 71 7.01 -23.62 -20.31
N LEU A 72 6.81 -23.35 -19.01
CA LEU A 72 5.50 -23.38 -18.37
C LEU A 72 4.73 -22.10 -18.70
N SER A 73 3.44 -22.19 -19.02
CA SER A 73 2.61 -20.99 -19.24
C SER A 73 2.34 -20.24 -17.92
N LEU A 74 1.92 -18.98 -18.00
CA LEU A 74 1.52 -18.21 -16.81
C LEU A 74 0.42 -18.94 -16.02
N GLN A 75 -0.57 -19.52 -16.70
CA GLN A 75 -1.63 -20.29 -16.04
C GLN A 75 -1.10 -21.54 -15.33
N ASP A 76 -0.12 -22.24 -15.94
CA ASP A 76 0.52 -23.39 -15.29
C ASP A 76 1.31 -22.93 -14.05
N LEU A 77 2.06 -21.85 -14.14
CA LEU A 77 2.83 -21.29 -13.03
C LEU A 77 1.92 -20.85 -11.88
N GLU A 78 0.81 -20.16 -12.16
CA GLU A 78 -0.20 -19.78 -11.16
C GLU A 78 -0.84 -21.00 -10.48
N ALA A 79 -1.13 -22.05 -11.24
CA ALA A 79 -1.68 -23.28 -10.69
C ALA A 79 -0.66 -24.01 -9.80
N LEU A 80 0.60 -24.08 -10.22
CA LEU A 80 1.69 -24.70 -9.46
C LEU A 80 1.99 -23.94 -8.16
N LEU A 81 1.93 -22.60 -8.16
CA LEU A 81 2.05 -21.79 -6.94
C LEU A 81 0.95 -22.08 -5.91
N LYS A 82 -0.23 -22.52 -6.35
CA LYS A 82 -1.33 -22.93 -5.45
C LYS A 82 -1.15 -24.35 -4.90
N MET A 83 -0.24 -25.14 -5.49
CA MET A 83 0.08 -26.52 -5.11
C MET A 83 1.25 -26.63 -4.13
N VAL A 84 1.81 -25.50 -3.65
CA VAL A 84 2.90 -25.47 -2.67
C VAL A 84 2.51 -26.29 -1.43
N PRO A 85 3.23 -27.38 -1.10
CA PRO A 85 2.97 -28.15 0.11
C PRO A 85 3.42 -27.37 1.34
N THR A 86 2.73 -27.59 2.45
CA THR A 86 3.22 -27.14 3.76
C THR A 86 4.46 -27.93 4.17
N LYS A 87 5.26 -27.40 5.11
CA LYS A 87 6.46 -28.09 5.62
C LYS A 87 6.16 -29.49 6.17
N GLU A 88 4.98 -29.67 6.77
CA GLU A 88 4.55 -30.97 7.29
C GLU A 88 4.20 -31.95 6.15
N GLU A 89 3.47 -31.50 5.14
CA GLU A 89 3.13 -32.30 3.95
C GLU A 89 4.39 -32.69 3.16
N GLU A 90 5.32 -31.76 3.00
CA GLU A 90 6.62 -31.99 2.37
C GLU A 90 7.42 -33.06 3.13
N ALA A 91 7.52 -32.94 4.46
CA ALA A 91 8.22 -33.93 5.28
C ALA A 91 7.57 -35.33 5.18
N LYS A 92 6.24 -35.41 5.15
CA LYS A 92 5.52 -36.68 5.01
C LYS A 92 5.69 -37.28 3.60
N LEU A 93 5.62 -36.47 2.55
CA LEU A 93 5.78 -36.92 1.16
C LEU A 93 7.23 -37.31 0.84
N ALA A 94 8.21 -36.56 1.36
CA ALA A 94 9.64 -36.84 1.20
C ALA A 94 10.04 -38.14 1.89
N ASN A 95 9.54 -38.38 3.11
CA ASN A 95 9.86 -39.58 3.90
C ASN A 95 8.90 -40.75 3.66
N TYR A 96 8.01 -40.67 2.68
CA TYR A 96 7.06 -41.74 2.38
C TYR A 96 7.82 -43.00 1.89
N LYS A 97 7.83 -44.04 2.74
CA LYS A 97 8.51 -45.33 2.51
C LYS A 97 7.67 -46.38 1.78
N GLY A 98 6.40 -46.09 1.48
CA GLY A 98 5.53 -46.99 0.72
C GLY A 98 5.85 -46.96 -0.77
N ASP A 99 5.20 -47.85 -1.54
CA ASP A 99 5.32 -47.85 -3.00
C ASP A 99 4.76 -46.54 -3.58
N THR A 100 5.53 -45.89 -4.46
CA THR A 100 5.14 -44.66 -5.14
C THR A 100 3.88 -44.85 -5.97
N LEU A 101 3.57 -46.08 -6.39
CA LEU A 101 2.32 -46.41 -7.09
C LEU A 101 1.07 -46.31 -6.20
N GLU A 102 1.22 -46.46 -4.87
CA GLU A 102 0.12 -46.32 -3.90
C GLU A 102 -0.23 -44.85 -3.58
N LEU A 103 0.65 -43.91 -3.92
CA LEU A 103 0.33 -42.48 -3.81
C LEU A 103 -0.74 -42.11 -4.84
N GLY A 104 -1.72 -41.31 -4.41
CA GLY A 104 -2.76 -40.81 -5.30
C GLY A 104 -2.17 -40.03 -6.48
N HIS A 105 -2.85 -40.05 -7.62
CA HIS A 105 -2.39 -39.39 -8.86
C HIS A 105 -2.00 -37.92 -8.68
N ALA A 106 -2.66 -37.19 -7.77
CA ALA A 106 -2.35 -35.79 -7.47
C ALA A 106 -1.16 -35.59 -6.51
N GLN A 107 -0.76 -36.64 -5.77
CA GLN A 107 0.37 -36.59 -4.82
C GLN A 107 1.70 -36.90 -5.51
N LYS A 108 1.70 -37.70 -6.59
CA LYS A 108 2.91 -38.03 -7.35
C LYS A 108 3.60 -36.79 -7.94
N PRO A 109 2.90 -35.82 -8.57
CA PRO A 109 3.51 -34.60 -9.09
C PRO A 109 4.13 -33.75 -7.98
N VAL A 110 3.40 -33.56 -6.88
CA VAL A 110 3.90 -32.79 -5.72
C VAL A 110 5.13 -33.46 -5.13
N LYS A 111 5.13 -34.80 -4.98
CA LYS A 111 6.28 -35.56 -4.51
C LYS A 111 7.47 -35.45 -5.48
N ALA A 112 7.26 -35.43 -6.79
CA ALA A 112 8.33 -35.25 -7.76
C ALA A 112 8.96 -33.85 -7.67
N MET A 113 8.13 -32.81 -7.55
CA MET A 113 8.60 -31.42 -7.44
C MET A 113 9.43 -31.17 -6.17
N ILE A 114 9.04 -31.71 -5.00
CA ILE A 114 9.82 -31.52 -3.76
C ILE A 114 11.22 -32.18 -3.80
N GLN A 115 11.45 -33.14 -4.71
CA GLN A 115 12.79 -33.71 -4.90
C GLN A 115 13.73 -32.73 -5.63
N ILE A 116 13.19 -31.71 -6.30
CA ILE A 116 13.96 -30.68 -6.98
C ILE A 116 14.29 -29.58 -5.95
N PRO A 117 15.58 -29.27 -5.72
CA PRO A 117 15.96 -28.24 -4.77
C PRO A 117 15.35 -26.88 -5.10
N SER A 118 14.63 -26.29 -4.15
CA SER A 118 13.99 -24.98 -4.28
C SER A 118 12.97 -24.89 -5.42
N ALA A 119 12.28 -25.99 -5.77
CA ALA A 119 11.29 -26.03 -6.85
C ALA A 119 10.30 -24.87 -6.83
N PHE A 120 9.64 -24.61 -5.70
CA PHE A 120 8.60 -23.58 -5.61
C PHE A 120 9.16 -22.15 -5.69
N ALA A 121 10.33 -21.88 -5.13
CA ALA A 121 11.01 -20.59 -5.30
C ALA A 121 11.39 -20.32 -6.78
N ARG A 122 11.65 -21.38 -7.55
CA ARG A 122 11.88 -21.27 -9.00
C ARG A 122 10.59 -21.00 -9.75
N ILE A 123 9.48 -21.67 -9.38
CA ILE A 123 8.16 -21.37 -9.94
C ILE A 123 7.82 -19.90 -9.71
N GLU A 124 8.05 -19.38 -8.50
CA GLU A 124 7.87 -17.95 -8.19
C GLU A 124 8.73 -17.05 -9.09
N SER A 125 10.01 -17.41 -9.28
CA SER A 125 10.93 -16.65 -10.13
C SER A 125 10.52 -16.68 -11.61
N MET A 126 10.07 -17.84 -12.10
CA MET A 126 9.57 -18.01 -13.47
C MET A 126 8.29 -17.22 -13.69
N HIS A 127 7.36 -17.25 -12.72
CA HIS A 127 6.14 -16.43 -12.74
C HIS A 127 6.46 -14.95 -12.78
N TYR A 128 7.34 -14.47 -11.89
CA TYR A 128 7.76 -13.07 -11.87
C TYR A 128 8.35 -12.64 -13.22
N ARG A 129 9.22 -13.47 -13.81
CA ARG A 129 9.80 -13.16 -15.13
C ARG A 129 8.74 -13.04 -16.21
N GLU A 130 7.72 -13.91 -16.19
CA GLU A 130 6.63 -13.91 -17.17
C GLU A 130 5.74 -12.66 -17.04
N THR A 131 5.49 -12.18 -15.81
CA THR A 131 4.65 -10.98 -15.59
C THR A 131 5.42 -9.66 -15.67
N PHE A 132 6.76 -9.70 -15.53
CA PHE A 132 7.56 -8.49 -15.36
C PHE A 132 7.47 -7.51 -16.54
N GLU A 133 7.52 -7.98 -17.78
CA GLU A 133 7.45 -7.10 -18.96
C GLU A 133 6.11 -6.38 -19.05
N ASP A 134 5.00 -7.07 -18.75
CA ASP A 134 3.67 -6.49 -18.74
C ASP A 134 3.51 -5.46 -17.60
N GLU A 135 3.97 -5.80 -16.40
CA GLU A 135 3.99 -4.90 -15.25
C GLU A 135 4.83 -3.64 -15.54
N LEU A 136 6.02 -3.81 -16.13
CA LEU A 136 6.92 -2.74 -16.51
C LEU A 136 6.30 -1.85 -17.60
N LEU A 137 5.66 -2.45 -18.60
CA LEU A 137 4.96 -1.73 -19.66
C LEU A 137 3.79 -0.92 -19.11
N HIS A 138 2.98 -1.51 -18.22
CA HIS A 138 1.88 -0.82 -17.55
C HIS A 138 2.39 0.37 -16.72
N LEU A 139 3.49 0.18 -16.00
CA LEU A 139 4.11 1.23 -15.21
C LEU A 139 4.64 2.38 -16.09
N LYS A 140 5.34 2.06 -17.18
CA LYS A 140 5.82 3.04 -18.17
C LYS A 140 4.67 3.84 -18.79
N LYS A 141 3.58 3.17 -19.16
CA LYS A 141 2.35 3.83 -19.68
C LYS A 141 1.77 4.80 -18.65
N SER A 142 1.71 4.39 -17.39
CA SER A 142 1.20 5.24 -16.30
C SER A 142 2.03 6.52 -16.13
N PHE A 143 3.37 6.40 -16.18
CA PHE A 143 4.25 7.57 -16.14
C PHE A 143 4.08 8.48 -17.36
N SER A 144 3.95 7.91 -18.57
CA SER A 144 3.74 8.69 -19.79
C SER A 144 2.42 9.47 -19.74
N ILE A 145 1.34 8.88 -19.24
CA ILE A 145 0.06 9.57 -19.04
C ILE A 145 0.21 10.73 -18.07
N LEU A 146 0.88 10.51 -16.94
CA LEU A 146 1.09 11.56 -15.93
C LEU A 146 1.93 12.72 -16.49
N GLU A 147 2.99 12.40 -17.24
CA GLU A 147 3.87 13.39 -17.86
C GLU A 147 3.12 14.27 -18.85
N GLU A 148 2.35 13.67 -19.76
CA GLU A 148 1.56 14.41 -20.74
C GLU A 148 0.45 15.22 -20.07
N ALA A 149 -0.25 14.69 -19.06
CA ALA A 149 -1.24 15.46 -18.30
C ALA A 149 -0.62 16.69 -17.61
N CYS A 150 0.58 16.54 -17.02
CA CYS A 150 1.30 17.66 -16.42
C CYS A 150 1.72 18.69 -17.48
N LYS A 151 2.15 18.25 -18.66
CA LYS A 151 2.54 19.11 -19.77
C LYS A 151 1.35 19.86 -20.36
N GLU A 152 0.19 19.22 -20.51
CA GLU A 152 -1.06 19.86 -20.90
C GLU A 152 -1.48 20.92 -19.87
N LEU A 153 -1.43 20.59 -18.57
CA LEU A 153 -1.78 21.54 -17.51
C LEU A 153 -0.84 22.76 -17.52
N ARG A 154 0.48 22.54 -17.65
CA ARG A 154 1.48 23.62 -17.72
C ARG A 154 1.38 24.46 -18.99
N SER A 155 0.94 23.88 -20.11
CA SER A 155 0.78 24.60 -21.37
C SER A 155 -0.59 25.29 -21.49
N SER A 156 -1.55 24.93 -20.64
CA SER A 156 -2.87 25.56 -20.59
C SER A 156 -2.79 26.99 -20.08
N ARG A 157 -2.69 27.93 -21.02
CA ARG A 157 -2.69 29.38 -20.75
C ARG A 157 -3.96 29.83 -20.03
N LEU A 158 -5.11 29.22 -20.34
CA LEU A 158 -6.38 29.54 -19.70
C LEU A 158 -6.39 29.11 -18.23
N PHE A 159 -5.92 27.89 -17.94
CA PHE A 159 -5.80 27.40 -16.57
C PHE A 159 -4.86 28.29 -15.74
N LEU A 160 -3.65 28.53 -16.23
CA LEU A 160 -2.67 29.37 -15.52
C LEU A 160 -3.20 30.79 -15.31
N ARG A 161 -3.84 31.38 -16.33
CA ARG A 161 -4.44 32.72 -16.20
C ARG A 161 -5.57 32.75 -15.17
N ALA A 162 -6.43 31.73 -15.14
CA ALA A 162 -7.51 31.63 -14.17
C ALA A 162 -6.95 31.45 -12.75
N PHE A 163 -5.95 30.58 -12.58
CA PHE A 163 -5.28 30.32 -11.31
C PHE A 163 -4.59 31.57 -10.75
N ILE A 164 -3.77 32.25 -11.56
CA ILE A 164 -3.11 33.50 -11.17
C ILE A 164 -4.16 34.58 -10.88
N GLY A 165 -5.16 34.73 -11.74
CA GLY A 165 -6.23 35.71 -11.55
C GLY A 165 -7.04 35.47 -10.27
N ASP A 166 -7.23 34.22 -9.86
CA ASP A 166 -7.86 33.89 -8.57
C ASP A 166 -6.98 34.26 -7.38
N GLY A 167 -5.68 33.94 -7.45
CA GLY A 167 -4.70 34.35 -6.44
C GLY A 167 -4.63 35.87 -6.28
N GLU A 168 -4.58 36.60 -7.39
CA GLU A 168 -4.60 38.06 -7.39
C GLU A 168 -5.89 38.65 -6.80
N ARG A 169 -7.06 38.04 -7.08
CA ARG A 169 -8.32 38.48 -6.48
C ARG A 169 -8.31 38.30 -4.96
N LYS A 170 -7.91 37.12 -4.49
CA LYS A 170 -7.80 36.82 -3.05
C LYS A 170 -6.80 37.74 -2.35
N LEU A 171 -5.68 38.04 -3.00
CA LEU A 171 -4.70 38.99 -2.45
C LEU A 171 -5.28 40.39 -2.32
N ARG A 172 -6.01 40.88 -3.33
CA ARG A 172 -6.68 42.19 -3.27
C ARG A 172 -7.75 42.23 -2.19
N GLU A 173 -8.48 41.14 -1.98
CA GLU A 173 -9.48 41.02 -0.90
C GLU A 173 -8.81 41.17 0.47
N VAL A 174 -7.75 40.40 0.75
CA VAL A 174 -7.00 40.48 2.01
C VAL A 174 -6.40 41.87 2.23
N GLN A 175 -5.84 42.49 1.18
CA GLN A 175 -5.29 43.85 1.26
C GLN A 175 -6.39 44.88 1.56
N GLY A 176 -7.56 44.75 0.93
CA GLY A 176 -8.70 45.62 1.22
C GLY A 176 -9.21 45.43 2.65
N ASP A 177 -9.19 44.21 3.18
CA ASP A 177 -9.57 43.92 4.56
C ASP A 177 -8.58 44.54 5.55
N GLU A 178 -7.28 44.40 5.28
CA GLU A 178 -6.21 45.03 6.06
C GLU A 178 -6.38 46.55 6.11
N GLU A 179 -6.59 47.20 4.96
CA GLU A 179 -6.79 48.66 4.91
C GLU A 179 -8.01 49.09 5.73
N ARG A 180 -9.14 48.40 5.59
CA ARG A 180 -10.36 48.70 6.36
C ARG A 180 -10.13 48.54 7.87
N VAL A 181 -9.44 47.48 8.29
CA VAL A 181 -9.09 47.27 9.70
C VAL A 181 -8.16 48.37 10.19
N LEU A 182 -7.12 48.71 9.44
CA LEU A 182 -6.15 49.73 9.83
C LEU A 182 -6.77 51.13 9.93
N VAL A 183 -7.74 51.46 9.06
CA VAL A 183 -8.53 52.70 9.20
C VAL A 183 -9.24 52.71 10.56
N ARG A 184 -9.93 51.64 10.93
CA ARG A 184 -10.61 51.57 12.24
C ARG A 184 -9.65 51.64 13.41
N VAL A 185 -8.50 50.98 13.31
CA VAL A 185 -7.47 51.04 14.35
C VAL A 185 -6.95 52.46 14.52
N ARG A 186 -6.71 53.19 13.43
CA ARG A 186 -6.31 54.61 13.48
C ARG A 186 -7.38 55.47 14.13
N GLU A 187 -8.65 55.33 13.71
CA GLU A 187 -9.77 56.07 14.31
C GLU A 187 -9.87 55.85 15.84
N ILE A 188 -9.74 54.60 16.31
CA ILE A 188 -9.75 54.28 17.74
C ILE A 188 -8.53 54.86 18.45
N THR A 189 -7.35 54.73 17.85
CA THR A 189 -6.09 55.25 18.40
C THR A 189 -6.16 56.77 18.55
N GLU A 190 -6.65 57.47 17.53
CA GLU A 190 -6.89 58.92 17.55
C GLU A 190 -7.92 59.31 18.62
N TYR A 191 -9.01 58.55 18.78
CA TYR A 191 -10.02 58.82 19.80
C TYR A 191 -9.45 58.76 21.24
N PHE A 192 -8.65 57.74 21.56
CA PHE A 192 -8.12 57.55 22.93
C PHE A 192 -6.79 58.29 23.20
N HIS A 193 -6.03 58.67 22.18
CA HIS A 193 -4.70 59.27 22.33
C HIS A 193 -4.54 60.66 21.70
N GLY A 194 -5.51 61.13 20.90
CA GLY A 194 -5.49 62.42 20.21
C GLY A 194 -4.52 62.50 19.01
N ASP A 195 -4.53 63.63 18.31
CA ASP A 195 -3.70 63.93 17.11
C ASP A 195 -2.17 63.98 17.37
N VAL A 196 -1.71 63.72 18.59
CA VAL A 196 -0.27 63.77 18.95
C VAL A 196 0.53 62.61 18.33
N ILE A 197 -0.16 61.66 17.70
CA ILE A 197 0.44 60.53 16.94
C ILE A 197 0.66 60.88 15.45
N VAL A 198 0.35 62.11 15.02
CA VAL A 198 0.53 62.59 13.63
C VAL A 198 1.97 63.08 13.37
N SER A 199 2.97 62.60 14.12
CA SER A 199 4.35 62.59 13.59
C SER A 199 4.51 61.32 12.74
N LYS A 200 4.67 61.54 11.44
CA LYS A 200 4.59 60.60 10.33
C LYS A 200 5.53 59.37 10.39
N ASP A 201 6.24 59.13 11.49
CA ASP A 201 7.38 58.21 11.52
C ASP A 201 7.57 57.34 12.78
N GLU A 202 6.84 57.53 13.90
CA GLU A 202 7.30 56.87 15.16
C GLU A 202 6.28 56.13 16.03
N SER A 203 4.99 56.07 15.67
CA SER A 203 4.00 55.42 16.54
C SER A 203 3.27 54.27 15.85
N ASN A 204 3.53 53.04 16.31
CA ASN A 204 2.85 51.84 15.86
C ASN A 204 1.35 51.91 16.23
N PRO A 205 0.42 51.99 15.26
CA PRO A 205 -1.02 52.10 15.52
C PRO A 205 -1.58 50.88 16.27
N LEU A 206 -0.87 49.75 16.27
CA LEU A 206 -1.26 48.57 17.02
C LEU A 206 -1.00 48.68 18.53
N ARG A 207 -0.35 49.75 19.00
CA ARG A 207 -0.06 49.97 20.43
C ARG A 207 -1.33 49.99 21.29
N ILE A 208 -2.46 50.45 20.75
CA ILE A 208 -3.74 50.43 21.45
C ILE A 208 -4.14 49.03 21.91
N PHE A 209 -3.87 47.99 21.10
CA PHE A 209 -4.17 46.60 21.48
C PHE A 209 -3.32 46.12 22.64
N VAL A 210 -2.05 46.52 22.69
CA VAL A 210 -1.14 46.20 23.79
C VAL A 210 -1.65 46.84 25.08
N ILE A 211 -2.03 48.11 25.03
CA ILE A 211 -2.58 48.84 26.18
C ILE A 211 -3.86 48.17 26.68
N VAL A 212 -4.80 47.85 25.79
CA VAL A 212 -6.06 47.18 26.16
C VAL A 212 -5.79 45.81 26.77
N ARG A 213 -4.90 45.00 26.18
CA ARG A 213 -4.52 43.69 26.71
C ARG A 213 -3.95 43.80 28.12
N ASP A 214 -3.04 44.74 28.35
CA ASP A 214 -2.35 44.89 29.63
C ASP A 214 -3.31 45.42 30.70
N PHE A 215 -4.19 46.36 30.35
CA PHE A 215 -5.26 46.83 31.23
C PHE A 215 -6.22 45.71 31.63
N LEU A 216 -6.71 44.93 30.66
CA LEU A 216 -7.58 43.77 30.93
C LEU A 216 -6.88 42.71 31.79
N SER A 217 -5.58 42.49 31.56
CA SER A 217 -4.78 41.56 32.38
C SER A 217 -4.64 42.06 33.83
N MET A 218 -4.43 43.37 34.01
CA MET A 218 -4.40 44.00 35.33
C MET A 218 -5.76 43.87 36.04
N LEU A 219 -6.87 44.14 35.34
CA LEU A 219 -8.22 43.98 35.89
C LEU A 219 -8.51 42.52 36.28
N ASP A 220 -8.11 41.56 35.46
CA ASP A 220 -8.30 40.15 35.76
C ASP A 220 -7.53 39.74 37.02
N ASN A 221 -6.30 40.24 37.20
CA ASN A 221 -5.52 40.00 38.41
C ASN A 221 -6.17 40.59 39.67
N VAL A 222 -6.62 41.84 39.63
CA VAL A 222 -7.34 42.47 40.76
C VAL A 222 -8.61 41.68 41.10
N CYS A 223 -9.35 41.23 40.07
CA CYS A 223 -10.55 40.41 40.28
C CYS A 223 -10.21 39.05 40.91
N LYS A 224 -9.05 38.46 40.61
CA LYS A 224 -8.57 37.22 41.26
C LYS A 224 -8.18 37.47 42.71
N GLU A 225 -7.48 38.55 43.00
CA GLU A 225 -7.08 38.93 44.38
C GLU A 225 -8.30 39.17 45.28
N LEU A 226 -9.30 39.91 44.79
CA LEU A 226 -10.55 40.13 45.53
C LEU A 226 -11.31 38.83 45.81
N ARG A 227 -11.20 37.84 44.94
CA ARG A 227 -11.81 36.51 45.13
C ARG A 227 -10.99 35.61 46.07
N ALA A 228 -9.67 35.78 46.12
CA ALA A 228 -8.77 35.02 46.98
C ALA A 228 -8.66 35.59 48.40
N SER A 229 -9.06 36.84 48.62
CA SER A 229 -9.09 37.45 49.94
C SER A 229 -10.07 36.73 50.87
N PRO A 230 -9.65 36.27 52.06
CA PRO A 230 -10.57 35.68 53.02
C PRO A 230 -11.59 36.75 53.43
N ARG A 231 -12.88 36.46 53.22
CA ARG A 231 -13.95 37.30 53.78
C ARG A 231 -13.69 37.44 55.27
N SER A 232 -13.44 38.67 55.74
CA SER A 232 -13.40 38.93 57.17
C SER A 232 -14.72 38.45 57.77
N PRO A 233 -14.72 37.76 58.92
CA PRO A 233 -15.96 37.38 59.57
C PRO A 233 -16.71 38.67 59.90
N ASN A 234 -17.90 38.85 59.30
CA ASN A 234 -18.81 39.90 59.72
C ASN A 234 -18.99 39.78 61.24
N PRO A 235 -18.68 40.82 62.04
CA PRO A 235 -19.10 40.84 63.42
C PRO A 235 -20.61 41.06 63.42
N LEU A 236 -21.36 39.97 63.41
CA LEU A 236 -22.78 39.99 63.76
C LEU A 236 -22.85 40.45 65.22
N VAL A 237 -23.25 41.69 65.42
CA VAL A 237 -23.58 42.24 66.73
C VAL A 237 -24.94 41.64 67.13
N PRO A 238 -25.05 40.89 68.24
CA PRO A 238 -26.35 40.47 68.76
C PRO A 238 -26.88 41.58 69.65
N PHE A 239 -27.91 42.30 69.21
CA PHE A 239 -28.68 43.13 70.11
C PHE A 239 -29.69 42.23 70.84
N GLY A 240 -29.44 42.03 72.14
CA GLY A 240 -30.45 41.59 73.11
C GLY A 240 -31.35 42.74 73.54
#